data_AF-A0A2V5XSV5-F1
#
_entry.id   AF-A0A2V5XSV5-F1
#
_cell.length_a   1.000
_cell.length_b   1.000
_cell.length_c   1.000
_cell.angle_alpha   90.00
_cell.angle_beta   90.00
_cell.angle_gamma   90.00
#
_symmetry.space_group_name_H-M   'P 1'
#
loop_
_entity.id
_entity.type
_entity.pdbx_description
1 polymer ?
#
loop_
_entity_poly.entity_id
_entity_poly.type
_entity_poly.pdbx_seq_one_letter_code
_entity_poly.pdbx_strand_id
1 'polypeptide(L)'
;MADRQAGRLQIDGFGFGEGKVELDVNPLWKRDPNFYVAQTLTPVVEALTVPGPYDVARSREILTRIENIPSLLQQGAENLDRPPASFTAVAIQALGNIRPRLHQMAVALLKSTTLKEQELNSAIDRAADALEHFRQKLRDMLPSLSSETALGRDAYIFFLKNVALIPYSPEELLEMGRQEWNRAVAFEAFEKNRNKNVPPLKTADNIDDWIKDTAAKEAQIRNSSVSTTS
;
A
#
# COMPACT_ATOMS: atom_id res chain seq x y z
N MET A 1 -15.44 -23.15 -28.90
CA MET A 1 -16.57 -22.90 -27.97
C MET A 1 -16.03 -23.03 -26.55
N ALA A 2 -15.48 -21.95 -26.01
CA ALA A 2 -15.06 -21.82 -24.62
C ALA A 2 -15.16 -20.32 -24.32
N ASP A 3 -16.41 -19.86 -24.23
CA ASP A 3 -16.77 -18.46 -24.04
C ASP A 3 -17.41 -18.32 -22.65
N ARG A 4 -16.88 -17.36 -21.89
CA ARG A 4 -17.51 -16.60 -20.80
C ARG A 4 -18.24 -17.37 -19.69
N GLN A 5 -17.51 -17.62 -18.61
CA GLN A 5 -17.96 -17.30 -17.23
C GLN A 5 -16.75 -16.92 -16.36
N ALA A 6 -16.04 -15.85 -16.71
CA ALA A 6 -15.28 -15.11 -15.71
C ALA A 6 -16.33 -14.35 -14.88
N GLY A 7 -16.60 -14.83 -13.66
CA GLY A 7 -17.50 -14.17 -12.74
C GLY A 7 -17.10 -12.71 -12.60
N ARG A 8 -18.05 -11.80 -12.88
CA ARG A 8 -17.92 -10.37 -12.58
C ARG A 8 -17.75 -10.23 -11.07
N LEU A 9 -16.51 -10.20 -10.60
CA LEU A 9 -16.15 -9.36 -9.47
C LEU A 9 -16.43 -7.94 -9.93
N GLN A 10 -17.52 -7.37 -9.44
CA GLN A 10 -17.82 -5.97 -9.66
C GLN A 10 -16.80 -5.18 -8.85
N ILE A 11 -15.74 -4.73 -9.55
CA ILE A 11 -14.70 -3.85 -9.01
C ILE A 11 -15.32 -2.45 -8.94
N ASP A 12 -16.16 -2.22 -7.94
CA ASP A 12 -16.69 -0.88 -7.65
C ASP A 12 -15.59 -0.08 -6.96
N GLY A 13 -14.88 0.78 -7.71
CA GLY A 13 -13.97 1.75 -7.08
C GLY A 13 -13.02 2.58 -7.95
N PHE A 14 -12.64 2.14 -9.16
CA PHE A 14 -11.51 2.78 -9.86
C PHE A 14 -11.86 3.17 -11.31
N GLY A 15 -11.35 4.32 -11.74
CA GLY A 15 -11.79 5.03 -12.96
C GLY A 15 -11.61 4.21 -14.23
N PHE A 16 -12.38 4.52 -15.28
CA PHE A 16 -12.47 3.78 -16.55
C PHE A 16 -11.15 3.47 -17.28
N GLY A 17 -10.00 4.06 -16.88
CA GLY A 17 -8.67 3.72 -17.37
C GLY A 17 -7.91 2.67 -16.53
N GLU A 18 -8.11 2.65 -15.21
CA GLU A 18 -7.36 1.80 -14.26
C GLU A 18 -7.74 0.32 -14.37
N GLY A 19 -9.02 0.03 -14.67
CA GLY A 19 -9.50 -1.35 -14.82
C GLY A 19 -8.81 -2.15 -15.92
N LYS A 20 -8.36 -1.52 -17.02
CA LYS A 20 -7.56 -2.23 -18.05
C LYS A 20 -6.12 -2.50 -17.59
N VAL A 21 -5.56 -1.60 -16.79
CA VAL A 21 -4.20 -1.76 -16.27
C VAL A 21 -4.16 -2.91 -15.28
N GLU A 22 -5.09 -2.94 -14.32
CA GLU A 22 -5.16 -3.96 -13.28
C GLU A 22 -5.58 -5.35 -13.79
N LEU A 23 -6.29 -5.41 -14.92
CA LEU A 23 -6.73 -6.70 -15.49
C LEU A 23 -5.72 -7.26 -16.50
N ASP A 24 -5.16 -6.43 -17.37
CA ASP A 24 -4.41 -6.89 -18.55
C ASP A 24 -2.90 -6.60 -18.48
N VAL A 25 -2.46 -5.54 -17.79
CA VAL A 25 -1.04 -5.09 -17.79
C VAL A 25 -0.32 -5.47 -16.50
N ASN A 26 -0.99 -5.32 -15.36
CA ASN A 26 -0.50 -5.71 -14.04
C ASN A 26 -1.61 -6.46 -13.29
N PRO A 27 -1.77 -7.78 -13.53
CA PRO A 27 -2.84 -8.57 -12.92
C PRO A 27 -2.58 -8.82 -11.43
N LEU A 28 -2.79 -7.79 -10.59
CA LEU A 28 -2.62 -7.85 -9.14
C LEU A 28 -3.46 -8.97 -8.53
N TRP A 29 -4.66 -9.20 -9.06
CA TRP A 29 -5.54 -10.29 -8.68
C TRP A 29 -4.93 -11.69 -8.89
N LYS A 30 -3.92 -11.87 -9.74
CA LYS A 30 -3.15 -13.12 -9.87
C LYS A 30 -1.85 -13.10 -9.08
N ARG A 31 -1.22 -11.93 -8.96
CA ARG A 31 0.19 -11.81 -8.55
C ARG A 31 0.38 -11.29 -7.13
N ASP A 32 -0.62 -10.65 -6.54
CA ASP A 32 -0.50 -10.02 -5.23
C ASP A 32 -1.57 -10.54 -4.26
N PRO A 33 -1.20 -11.40 -3.29
CA PRO A 33 -2.13 -11.85 -2.26
C PRO A 33 -2.71 -10.72 -1.41
N ASN A 34 -2.03 -9.56 -1.31
CA ASN A 34 -2.55 -8.40 -0.59
C ASN A 34 -3.80 -7.82 -1.25
N PHE A 35 -3.99 -8.05 -2.55
CA PHE A 35 -5.23 -7.69 -3.24
C PHE A 35 -6.44 -8.29 -2.53
N TYR A 36 -6.43 -9.60 -2.24
CA TYR A 36 -7.55 -10.27 -1.57
C TYR A 36 -7.68 -9.91 -0.09
N VAL A 37 -6.57 -9.61 0.59
CA VAL A 37 -6.62 -9.06 1.95
C VAL A 37 -7.31 -7.69 1.95
N ALA A 38 -7.03 -6.84 0.96
CA ALA A 38 -7.68 -5.54 0.81
C ALA A 38 -9.17 -5.70 0.44
N GLN A 39 -9.51 -6.56 -0.54
CA GLN A 39 -10.90 -6.79 -0.95
C GLN A 39 -11.79 -7.35 0.17
N THR A 40 -11.19 -7.93 1.22
CA THR A 40 -11.93 -8.46 2.38
C THR A 40 -12.03 -7.46 3.53
N LEU A 41 -10.90 -6.90 3.97
CA LEU A 41 -10.86 -6.09 5.18
C LEU A 41 -11.16 -4.60 4.93
N THR A 42 -10.78 -4.05 3.78
CA THR A 42 -11.02 -2.64 3.47
C THR A 42 -12.51 -2.30 3.47
N PRO A 43 -13.41 -3.08 2.83
CA PRO A 43 -14.84 -2.78 2.91
C PRO A 43 -15.38 -2.77 4.35
N VAL A 44 -14.88 -3.64 5.23
CA VAL A 44 -15.29 -3.64 6.65
C VAL A 44 -14.80 -2.37 7.33
N VAL A 45 -13.54 -1.98 7.13
CA VAL A 45 -12.96 -0.77 7.73
C VAL A 45 -13.68 0.49 7.24
N GLU A 46 -13.95 0.59 5.94
CA GLU A 46 -14.68 1.72 5.34
C GLU A 46 -16.08 1.87 5.95
N ALA A 47 -16.81 0.77 6.14
CA ALA A 47 -18.13 0.80 6.77
C ALA A 47 -18.07 1.31 8.23
N LEU A 48 -16.94 1.14 8.91
CA LEU A 48 -16.70 1.62 10.28
C LEU A 48 -16.15 3.06 10.36
N THR A 49 -15.85 3.70 9.23
CA THR A 49 -15.42 5.12 9.23
C THR A 49 -16.57 6.08 9.52
N VAL A 50 -17.81 5.66 9.25
CA VAL A 50 -18.99 6.44 9.63
C VAL A 50 -19.26 6.19 11.12
N PRO A 51 -19.36 7.22 11.98
CA PRO A 51 -19.55 7.00 13.41
C PRO A 51 -20.91 6.37 13.71
N GLY A 52 -20.94 5.44 14.68
CA GLY A 52 -22.18 4.89 15.23
C GLY A 52 -22.88 5.84 16.21
N PRO A 53 -24.02 5.42 16.81
CA PRO A 53 -24.61 4.09 16.70
C PRO A 53 -25.23 3.82 15.33
N TYR A 54 -25.24 2.55 14.93
CA TYR A 54 -25.72 2.06 13.65
C TYR A 54 -27.18 1.61 13.77
N ASP A 55 -27.97 1.92 12.75
CA ASP A 55 -29.30 1.37 12.59
C ASP A 55 -29.26 -0.07 12.03
N VAL A 56 -30.43 -0.71 11.94
CA VAL A 56 -30.56 -2.09 11.47
C VAL A 56 -29.98 -2.29 10.07
N ALA A 57 -30.15 -1.31 9.18
CA ALA A 57 -29.69 -1.41 7.80
C ALA A 57 -28.16 -1.43 7.74
N ARG A 58 -27.50 -0.48 8.42
CA ARG A 58 -26.03 -0.40 8.45
C ARG A 58 -25.40 -1.53 9.25
N SER A 59 -26.01 -1.94 10.36
CA SER A 59 -25.59 -3.13 11.10
C SER A 59 -25.58 -4.38 10.23
N ARG A 60 -26.62 -4.57 9.40
CA ARG A 60 -26.70 -5.68 8.45
C ARG A 60 -25.71 -5.57 7.30
N GLU A 61 -25.44 -4.35 6.82
CA GLU A 61 -24.42 -4.12 5.80
C GLU A 61 -23.02 -4.52 6.30
N ILE A 62 -22.63 -4.10 7.49
CA ILE A 62 -21.35 -4.47 8.11
C ILE A 62 -21.26 -6.00 8.26
N LEU A 63 -22.32 -6.63 8.76
CA LEU A 63 -22.37 -8.10 8.89
C LEU A 63 -22.18 -8.78 7.52
N THR A 64 -22.89 -8.31 6.48
CA THR A 64 -22.78 -8.87 5.13
C THR A 64 -21.36 -8.77 4.59
N ARG A 65 -20.67 -7.64 4.81
CA ARG A 65 -19.26 -7.48 4.41
C ARG A 65 -18.34 -8.49 5.12
N ILE A 66 -18.55 -8.74 6.41
CA ILE A 66 -17.80 -9.75 7.18
C ILE A 66 -18.10 -11.16 6.66
N GLU A 67 -19.36 -11.47 6.39
CA GLU A 67 -19.80 -12.78 5.90
C GLU A 67 -19.30 -13.10 4.49
N ASN A 68 -18.97 -12.09 3.68
CA ASN A 68 -18.40 -12.28 2.35
C ASN A 68 -16.91 -12.66 2.37
N ILE A 69 -16.18 -12.40 3.47
CA ILE A 69 -14.73 -12.63 3.58
C ILE A 69 -14.32 -14.05 3.15
N PRO A 70 -14.96 -15.14 3.63
CA PRO A 70 -14.55 -16.49 3.26
C PRO A 70 -14.62 -16.76 1.76
N SER A 71 -15.69 -16.30 1.09
CA SER A 71 -15.88 -16.54 -0.35
C SER A 71 -14.85 -15.79 -1.20
N LEU A 72 -14.47 -14.58 -0.81
CA LEU A 72 -13.46 -13.78 -1.49
C LEU A 72 -12.05 -14.38 -1.33
N LEU A 73 -11.72 -14.92 -0.15
CA LEU A 73 -10.44 -15.59 0.07
C LEU A 73 -10.35 -16.93 -0.65
N GLN A 74 -11.46 -17.65 -0.78
CA GLN A 74 -11.51 -18.85 -1.61
C GLN A 74 -11.18 -18.51 -3.07
N GLN A 75 -11.84 -17.50 -3.64
CA GLN A 75 -11.54 -17.02 -4.99
C GLN A 75 -10.08 -16.57 -5.11
N GLY A 76 -9.57 -15.85 -4.11
CA GLY A 76 -8.16 -15.43 -4.10
C GLY A 76 -7.19 -16.61 -4.10
N ALA A 77 -7.49 -17.63 -3.31
CA ALA A 77 -6.68 -18.83 -3.27
C ALA A 77 -6.68 -19.59 -4.61
N GLU A 78 -7.74 -19.50 -5.41
CA GLU A 78 -7.87 -20.12 -6.74
C GLU A 78 -7.23 -19.28 -7.85
N ASN A 79 -7.30 -17.95 -7.73
CA ASN A 79 -6.82 -17.01 -8.74
C ASN A 79 -5.31 -16.74 -8.69
N LEU A 80 -4.69 -16.88 -7.51
CA LEU A 80 -3.27 -16.62 -7.35
C LEU A 80 -2.42 -17.59 -8.20
N ASP A 81 -1.59 -17.02 -9.06
CA ASP A 81 -0.70 -17.75 -9.96
C ASP A 81 0.74 -17.26 -9.78
N ARG A 82 1.52 -18.05 -9.04
CA ARG A 82 2.95 -17.83 -8.75
C ARG A 82 3.26 -16.38 -8.33
N PRO A 83 2.63 -15.86 -7.25
CA PRO A 83 2.89 -14.51 -6.76
C PRO A 83 4.37 -14.33 -6.37
N PRO A 84 4.95 -13.13 -6.49
CA PRO A 84 6.31 -12.86 -6.00
C PRO A 84 6.42 -13.11 -4.49
N ALA A 85 7.55 -13.68 -4.07
CA ALA A 85 7.80 -14.06 -2.67
C ALA A 85 7.69 -12.86 -1.71
N SER A 86 8.11 -11.67 -2.14
CA SER A 86 8.04 -10.45 -1.34
C SER A 86 6.59 -10.03 -1.04
N PHE A 87 5.69 -10.07 -2.02
CA PHE A 87 4.28 -9.71 -1.84
C PHE A 87 3.58 -10.72 -0.94
N THR A 88 3.85 -12.02 -1.16
CA THR A 88 3.36 -13.11 -0.31
C THR A 88 3.84 -12.97 1.13
N ALA A 89 5.11 -12.62 1.36
CA ALA A 89 5.66 -12.41 2.70
C ALA A 89 4.96 -11.25 3.44
N VAL A 90 4.70 -10.13 2.75
CA VAL A 90 3.97 -8.99 3.32
C VAL A 90 2.55 -9.40 3.70
N ALA A 91 1.83 -10.13 2.85
CA ALA A 91 0.49 -10.62 3.15
C ALA A 91 0.46 -11.55 4.37
N ILE A 92 1.44 -12.47 4.47
CA ILE A 92 1.59 -13.37 5.63
C ILE A 92 1.82 -12.58 6.92
N GLN A 93 2.59 -11.50 6.86
CA GLN A 93 2.86 -10.62 7.99
C GLN A 93 1.60 -9.83 8.37
N ALA A 94 0.90 -9.25 7.39
CA ALA A 94 -0.32 -8.48 7.60
C ALA A 94 -1.43 -9.29 8.29
N LEU A 95 -1.55 -10.58 7.94
CA LEU A 95 -2.49 -11.53 8.55
C LEU A 95 -2.01 -12.08 9.91
N GLY A 96 -0.90 -11.58 10.45
CA GLY A 96 -0.43 -11.86 11.80
C GLY A 96 -1.43 -11.44 12.88
N ASN A 97 -1.78 -12.38 13.77
CA ASN A 97 -2.71 -12.17 14.88
C ASN A 97 -4.07 -11.61 14.45
N ILE A 98 -4.57 -12.02 13.28
CA ILE A 98 -5.81 -11.50 12.70
C ILE A 98 -7.05 -11.83 13.53
N ARG A 99 -7.16 -13.06 14.06
CA ARG A 99 -8.31 -13.48 14.88
C ARG A 99 -8.51 -12.61 16.12
N PRO A 100 -7.52 -12.42 17.01
CA PRO A 100 -7.69 -11.52 18.16
C PRO A 100 -8.11 -10.10 17.77
N ARG A 101 -7.59 -9.57 16.64
CA ARG A 101 -7.96 -8.22 16.15
C ARG A 101 -9.42 -8.16 15.69
N LEU A 102 -9.90 -9.17 14.98
CA LEU A 102 -11.31 -9.25 14.57
C LEU A 102 -12.26 -9.38 15.77
N HIS A 103 -11.91 -10.17 16.79
CA HIS A 103 -12.71 -10.22 18.02
C HIS A 103 -12.69 -8.90 18.78
N GLN A 104 -11.54 -8.21 18.85
CA GLN A 104 -11.47 -6.89 19.48
C GLN A 104 -12.39 -5.88 18.76
N MET A 105 -12.40 -5.90 17.42
CA MET A 105 -13.34 -5.13 16.63
C MET A 105 -14.79 -5.50 16.93
N ALA A 106 -15.12 -6.79 17.02
CA ALA A 106 -16.46 -7.27 17.33
C ALA A 106 -16.96 -6.77 18.69
N VAL A 107 -16.11 -6.84 19.72
CA VAL A 107 -16.41 -6.33 21.08
C VAL A 107 -16.70 -4.83 21.06
N ALA A 108 -15.95 -4.05 20.29
CA ALA A 108 -16.22 -2.62 20.13
C ALA A 108 -17.53 -2.37 19.36
N LEU A 109 -17.74 -3.10 18.27
CA LEU A 109 -18.91 -2.96 17.40
C LEU A 109 -20.22 -3.27 18.14
N LEU A 110 -20.24 -4.27 19.04
CA LEU A 110 -21.42 -4.64 19.85
C LEU A 110 -22.02 -3.49 20.66
N LYS A 111 -21.21 -2.48 21.01
CA LYS A 111 -21.67 -1.30 21.77
C LYS A 111 -22.45 -0.30 20.92
N SER A 112 -22.41 -0.45 19.60
CA SER A 112 -22.86 0.55 18.64
C SER A 112 -23.72 -0.03 17.52
N THR A 113 -24.05 -1.32 17.56
CA THR A 113 -24.75 -2.04 16.49
C THR A 113 -26.04 -2.67 17.00
N THR A 114 -26.99 -2.95 16.11
CA THR A 114 -28.22 -3.69 16.46
C THR A 114 -28.05 -5.22 16.34
N LEU A 115 -26.86 -5.71 15.95
CA LEU A 115 -26.57 -7.13 15.80
C LEU A 115 -26.58 -7.86 17.15
N LYS A 116 -26.99 -9.12 17.14
CA LYS A 116 -26.86 -9.98 18.32
C LYS A 116 -25.42 -10.44 18.49
N GLU A 117 -24.96 -10.56 19.72
CA GLU A 117 -23.60 -11.01 20.04
C GLU A 117 -23.25 -12.35 19.38
N GLN A 118 -24.14 -13.34 19.48
CA GLN A 118 -23.93 -14.65 18.89
C GLN A 118 -23.81 -14.61 17.36
N GLU A 119 -24.61 -13.76 16.70
CA GLU A 119 -24.61 -13.59 15.25
C GLU A 119 -23.30 -12.98 14.76
N LEU A 120 -22.89 -11.87 15.38
CA LEU A 120 -21.63 -11.19 15.02
C LEU A 120 -20.41 -12.07 15.32
N ASN A 121 -20.34 -12.68 16.50
CA ASN A 121 -19.20 -13.53 16.88
C ASN A 121 -19.07 -14.74 15.94
N SER A 122 -20.19 -15.37 15.55
CA SER A 122 -20.16 -16.50 14.60
C SER A 122 -19.65 -16.08 13.22
N ALA A 123 -20.01 -14.89 12.73
CA ALA A 123 -19.50 -14.37 11.46
C ALA A 123 -18.00 -14.03 11.55
N ILE A 124 -17.57 -13.47 12.68
CA ILE A 124 -16.16 -13.15 12.96
C ILE A 124 -15.31 -14.41 13.02
N ASP A 125 -15.79 -15.48 13.65
CA ASP A 125 -15.08 -16.76 13.70
C ASP A 125 -14.86 -17.34 12.30
N ARG A 126 -15.91 -17.35 11.46
CA ARG A 126 -15.80 -17.81 10.05
C ARG A 126 -14.83 -16.96 9.24
N ALA A 127 -14.87 -15.64 9.40
CA ALA A 127 -13.94 -14.74 8.72
C ALA A 127 -12.49 -14.96 9.20
N ALA A 128 -12.28 -15.14 10.50
CA ALA A 128 -10.98 -15.43 11.09
C ALA A 128 -10.42 -16.77 10.61
N ASP A 129 -11.23 -17.84 10.58
CA ASP A 129 -10.85 -19.15 10.04
C ASP A 129 -10.37 -19.03 8.59
N ALA A 130 -11.13 -18.31 7.75
CA ALA A 130 -10.79 -18.13 6.35
C ALA A 130 -9.49 -17.33 6.16
N LEU A 131 -9.29 -16.25 6.92
CA LEU A 131 -8.07 -15.43 6.88
C LEU A 131 -6.83 -16.21 7.36
N GLU A 132 -6.98 -17.01 8.41
CA GLU A 132 -5.91 -17.88 8.92
C GLU A 132 -5.57 -19.01 7.94
N HIS A 133 -6.59 -19.63 7.33
CA HIS A 133 -6.39 -20.65 6.31
C HIS A 133 -5.70 -20.07 5.07
N PHE A 134 -6.13 -18.90 4.60
CA PHE A 134 -5.49 -18.21 3.48
C PHE A 134 -4.02 -17.90 3.80
N ARG A 135 -3.74 -17.37 5.00
CA ARG A 135 -2.38 -17.13 5.48
C ARG A 135 -1.53 -18.40 5.48
N GLN A 136 -2.10 -19.53 5.90
CA GLN A 136 -1.38 -20.81 5.89
C GLN A 136 -1.06 -21.26 4.46
N LYS A 137 -2.02 -21.17 3.54
CA LYS A 137 -1.78 -21.47 2.11
C LYS A 137 -0.64 -20.62 1.52
N LEU A 138 -0.59 -19.34 1.88
CA LEU A 138 0.50 -18.44 1.47
C LEU A 138 1.86 -18.89 2.05
N ARG A 139 1.91 -19.33 3.31
CA ARG A 139 3.12 -19.86 3.93
C ARG A 139 3.60 -21.14 3.25
N ASP A 140 2.66 -22.02 2.89
CA ASP A 140 2.99 -23.30 2.25
C ASP A 140 3.58 -23.08 0.84
N MET A 141 3.08 -22.09 0.08
CA MET A 141 3.64 -21.79 -1.25
C MET A 141 4.96 -21.00 -1.18
N LEU A 142 5.17 -20.18 -0.15
CA LEU A 142 6.27 -19.21 -0.06
C LEU A 142 7.67 -19.76 -0.41
N PRO A 143 8.10 -20.96 0.06
CA PRO A 143 9.43 -21.48 -0.23
C PRO A 143 9.70 -21.76 -1.72
N SER A 144 8.65 -21.89 -2.53
CA SER A 144 8.74 -22.18 -3.96
C SER A 144 8.62 -20.94 -4.86
N LEU A 145 8.34 -19.78 -4.27
CA LEU A 145 8.07 -18.55 -5.03
C LEU A 145 9.36 -17.84 -5.44
N SER A 146 9.32 -17.20 -6.61
CA SER A 146 10.40 -16.36 -7.10
C SER A 146 10.46 -15.03 -6.35
N SER A 147 11.66 -14.47 -6.15
CA SER A 147 11.83 -13.10 -5.68
C SER A 147 11.62 -12.05 -6.79
N GLU A 148 11.44 -12.49 -8.04
CA GLU A 148 11.23 -11.60 -9.19
C GLU A 148 9.89 -10.87 -9.10
N THR A 149 9.96 -9.54 -9.00
CA THR A 149 8.78 -8.67 -8.95
C THR A 149 8.52 -7.93 -10.26
N ALA A 150 9.51 -7.88 -11.18
CA ALA A 150 9.37 -7.12 -12.40
C ALA A 150 8.27 -7.70 -13.29
N LEU A 151 7.45 -6.79 -13.84
CA LEU A 151 6.41 -7.12 -14.81
C LEU A 151 6.94 -7.18 -16.25
N GLY A 152 8.23 -6.91 -16.43
CA GLY A 152 8.88 -6.78 -17.73
C GLY A 152 8.82 -5.36 -18.29
N ARG A 153 9.57 -5.17 -19.38
CA ARG A 153 9.79 -3.87 -20.03
C ARG A 153 8.49 -3.21 -20.49
N ASP A 154 7.65 -3.95 -21.21
CA ASP A 154 6.49 -3.37 -21.88
C ASP A 154 5.44 -2.89 -20.88
N ALA A 155 5.24 -3.63 -19.79
CA ALA A 155 4.39 -3.22 -18.67
C ALA A 155 4.93 -1.94 -18.00
N TYR A 156 6.26 -1.83 -17.85
CA TYR A 156 6.88 -0.63 -17.29
C TYR A 156 6.77 0.58 -18.22
N ILE A 157 6.96 0.41 -19.53
CA ILE A 157 6.73 1.46 -20.53
C ILE A 157 5.28 1.93 -20.52
N PHE A 158 4.34 0.98 -20.44
CA PHE A 158 2.93 1.30 -20.36
C PHE A 158 2.63 2.13 -19.10
N PHE A 159 3.15 1.70 -17.93
CA PHE A 159 3.01 2.44 -16.68
C PHE A 159 3.54 3.87 -16.79
N LEU A 160 4.76 4.05 -17.30
CA LEU A 160 5.35 5.38 -17.45
C LEU A 160 4.48 6.30 -18.30
N LYS A 161 4.04 5.83 -19.48
CA LYS A 161 3.29 6.66 -20.42
C LYS A 161 1.84 6.92 -20.03
N ASN A 162 1.15 5.89 -19.53
CA ASN A 162 -0.31 5.91 -19.38
C ASN A 162 -0.76 6.11 -17.93
N VAL A 163 0.09 5.82 -16.95
CA VAL A 163 -0.23 5.97 -15.52
C VAL A 163 0.55 7.13 -14.92
N ALA A 164 1.88 7.11 -15.02
CA ALA A 164 2.73 8.18 -14.48
C ALA A 164 2.76 9.44 -15.37
N LEU A 165 2.24 9.36 -16.60
CA LEU A 165 2.24 10.42 -17.61
C LEU A 165 3.64 10.98 -17.90
N ILE A 166 4.65 10.12 -17.80
CA ILE A 166 6.05 10.41 -18.10
C ILE A 166 6.28 10.08 -19.58
N PRO A 167 6.65 11.08 -20.42
CA PRO A 167 6.79 10.87 -21.87
C PRO A 167 8.12 10.22 -22.28
N TYR A 168 8.96 9.85 -21.31
CA TYR A 168 10.28 9.28 -21.53
C TYR A 168 10.27 7.76 -21.40
N SER A 169 11.12 7.11 -22.19
CA SER A 169 11.44 5.69 -22.08
C SER A 169 12.25 5.40 -20.81
N PRO A 170 12.29 4.13 -20.36
CA PRO A 170 13.12 3.72 -19.23
C PRO A 170 14.60 4.08 -19.43
N GLU A 171 15.14 3.96 -20.64
CA GLU A 171 16.54 4.28 -20.96
C GLU A 171 16.81 5.78 -20.86
N GLU A 172 15.89 6.60 -21.37
CA GLU A 172 16.02 8.06 -21.29
C GLU A 172 15.98 8.52 -19.82
N LEU A 173 15.11 7.92 -18.99
CA LEU A 173 15.08 8.18 -17.55
C LEU A 173 16.39 7.77 -16.86
N LEU A 174 16.96 6.62 -17.23
CA LEU A 174 18.24 6.18 -16.69
C LEU A 174 19.38 7.13 -17.07
N GLU A 175 19.41 7.59 -18.33
CA GLU A 175 20.44 8.51 -18.80
C GLU A 175 20.33 9.88 -18.14
N MET A 176 19.13 10.45 -18.05
CA MET A 176 18.89 11.70 -17.30
C MET A 176 19.28 11.55 -15.83
N GLY A 177 18.90 10.43 -15.19
CA GLY A 177 19.27 10.15 -13.80
C GLY A 177 20.79 10.06 -13.61
N ARG A 178 21.51 9.47 -14.56
CA ARG A 178 22.98 9.37 -14.52
C ARG A 178 23.64 10.74 -14.68
N GLN A 179 23.12 11.59 -15.55
CA GLN A 179 23.62 12.94 -15.74
C GLN A 179 23.42 13.78 -14.46
N GLU A 180 22.24 13.73 -13.86
CA GLU A 180 21.95 14.44 -12.61
C GLU A 180 22.78 13.91 -11.44
N TRP A 181 23.01 12.60 -11.37
CA TRP A 181 23.92 12.01 -10.39
C TRP A 181 25.34 12.55 -10.54
N ASN A 182 25.89 12.51 -11.76
CA ASN A 182 27.23 13.02 -12.03
C ASN A 182 27.36 14.50 -11.68
N ARG A 183 26.34 15.30 -12.01
CA ARG A 183 26.27 16.72 -11.66
C ARG A 183 26.28 16.94 -10.14
N ALA A 184 25.47 16.19 -9.40
CA ALA A 184 25.40 16.27 -7.94
C ALA A 184 26.75 15.91 -7.28
N VAL A 185 27.38 14.82 -7.72
CA VAL A 185 28.69 14.39 -7.22
C VAL A 185 29.78 15.42 -7.53
N ALA A 186 29.78 16.00 -8.74
CA ALA A 186 30.74 17.03 -9.10
C ALA A 186 30.59 18.29 -8.24
N PHE A 187 29.37 18.77 -8.04
CA PHE A 187 29.12 19.92 -7.16
C PHE A 187 29.53 19.65 -5.72
N GLU A 188 29.22 18.47 -5.18
CA GLU A 188 29.66 18.08 -3.84
C GLU A 188 31.20 18.05 -3.73
N ALA A 189 31.90 17.50 -4.73
CA ALA A 189 33.35 17.45 -4.76
C ALA A 189 33.98 18.85 -4.82
N PHE A 190 33.42 19.75 -5.64
CA PHE A 190 33.90 21.14 -5.72
C PHE A 190 33.68 21.88 -4.40
N GLU A 191 32.51 21.73 -3.77
CA GLU A 191 32.23 22.37 -2.49
C GLU A 191 33.10 21.81 -1.36
N LYS A 192 33.33 20.49 -1.32
CA LYS A 192 34.28 19.87 -0.38
C LYS A 192 35.70 20.42 -0.57
N ASN A 193 36.16 20.55 -1.81
CA ASN A 193 37.50 21.09 -2.09
C ASN A 193 37.60 22.59 -1.77
N ARG A 194 36.56 23.39 -2.07
CA ARG A 194 36.48 24.81 -1.71
C ARG A 194 36.54 25.01 -0.20
N ASN A 195 35.83 24.17 0.54
CA ASN A 195 35.69 24.26 2.00
C ASN A 195 36.68 23.37 2.75
N LYS A 196 37.75 22.86 2.10
CA LYS A 196 38.72 21.93 2.71
C LYS A 196 39.43 22.45 3.96
N ASN A 197 39.48 23.78 4.13
CA ASN A 197 40.09 24.46 5.27
C ASN A 197 39.05 24.97 6.28
N VAL A 198 37.77 24.67 6.07
CA VAL A 198 36.68 25.05 6.98
C VAL A 198 36.24 23.80 7.74
N PRO A 199 36.03 23.87 9.06
CA PRO A 199 35.50 22.74 9.83
C PRO A 199 34.18 22.23 9.22
N PRO A 200 33.96 20.90 9.20
CA PRO A 200 32.69 20.34 8.74
C PRO A 200 31.50 20.92 9.52
N LEU A 201 30.40 21.18 8.83
CA LEU A 201 29.16 21.56 9.47
C LEU A 201 28.67 20.41 10.36
N LYS A 202 28.42 20.69 11.64
CA LYS A 202 27.84 19.73 12.56
C LYS A 202 26.38 19.50 12.18
N THR A 203 26.00 18.24 11.92
CA THR A 203 24.59 17.86 11.82
C THR A 203 23.93 17.96 13.19
N ALA A 204 22.65 18.35 13.21
CA ALA A 204 21.91 18.41 14.48
C ALA A 204 21.83 17.03 15.13
N ASP A 205 21.98 16.99 16.46
CA ASP A 205 21.97 15.75 17.23
C ASP A 205 20.55 15.19 17.41
N ASN A 206 19.52 16.04 17.27
CA ASN A 206 18.11 15.69 17.32
C ASN A 206 17.25 16.73 16.56
N ILE A 207 15.94 16.43 16.44
CA ILE A 207 14.98 17.25 15.69
C ILE A 207 14.78 18.64 16.32
N ASP A 208 14.70 18.73 17.65
CA ASP A 208 14.43 20.00 18.34
C ASP A 208 15.58 20.99 18.14
N ASP A 209 16.83 20.50 18.23
CA ASP A 209 18.03 21.28 17.95
C ASP A 209 18.10 21.72 16.48
N TRP A 210 17.69 20.85 15.54
CA TRP A 210 17.61 21.18 14.12
C TRP A 210 16.61 22.30 13.84
N ILE A 211 15.42 22.23 14.43
CA ILE A 211 14.36 23.25 14.26
C ILE A 211 14.86 24.60 14.75
N LYS A 212 15.48 24.63 15.93
CA LYS A 212 16.00 25.86 16.55
C LYS A 212 17.13 26.49 15.73
N ASP A 213 18.09 25.68 15.29
CA ASP A 213 19.23 26.14 14.48
C ASP A 213 18.78 26.63 13.09
N THR A 214 17.86 25.92 12.45
CA THR A 214 17.30 26.32 11.15
C THR A 214 16.56 27.65 11.25
N ALA A 215 15.69 27.83 12.25
CA ALA A 215 14.97 29.09 12.47
C ALA A 215 15.92 30.29 12.70
N ALA A 216 17.01 30.07 13.44
CA ALA A 216 18.03 31.09 13.68
C ALA A 216 18.79 31.47 12.39
N LYS A 217 19.19 30.47 11.58
CA LYS A 217 19.86 30.66 10.29
C LYS A 217 18.95 31.36 9.28
N GLU A 218 17.67 30.98 9.20
CA GLU A 218 16.69 31.66 8.36
C GLU A 218 16.49 33.13 8.75
N ALA A 219 16.43 33.43 10.05
CA ALA A 219 16.35 34.81 10.54
C ALA A 219 17.59 35.63 10.15
N GLN A 220 18.79 35.05 10.24
CA GLN A 220 20.03 35.70 9.78
C GLN A 220 20.03 35.97 8.27
N ILE A 221 19.55 35.03 7.45
CA ILE A 221 19.43 35.23 6.00
C ILE A 221 18.44 36.36 5.69
N ARG A 222 17.26 36.37 6.32
CA ARG A 222 16.27 37.46 6.14
C ARG A 222 16.84 38.83 6.51
N ASN A 223 17.52 38.93 7.64
CA ASN A 223 18.06 40.21 8.12
C ASN A 223 19.26 40.69 7.29
N SER A 224 20.09 39.79 6.76
CA SER A 224 21.20 40.17 5.86
C SER A 224 20.73 40.60 4.48
N SER A 225 19.62 40.04 3.99
CA SER A 225 19.00 40.40 2.70
C SER A 225 18.39 41.81 2.70
N VAL A 226 17.93 42.30 3.86
CA VAL A 226 17.33 43.64 3.99
C VAL A 226 18.41 44.74 3.98
N SER A 227 19.60 44.48 4.53
CA SER A 227 20.70 45.46 4.63
C SER A 227 21.46 45.72 3.33
N THR A 228 21.27 44.94 2.26
CA THR A 228 21.97 45.14 0.97
C THR A 228 21.24 46.06 -0.01
N THR A 229 20.09 46.64 0.41
CA THR A 229 19.25 47.51 -0.44
C THR A 229 19.23 48.98 0.03
N SER A 230 20.25 49.43 0.76
CA SER A 230 20.40 50.83 1.22
C SER A 230 21.71 51.45 0.76
#